data_AF-A0A6B3MEA9-F1
#
_entry.id   AF-A0A6B3MEA9-F1
#
_cell.length_a   1.000
_cell.length_b   1.000
_cell.length_c   1.000
_cell.angle_alpha   90.00
_cell.angle_beta   90.00
_cell.angle_gamma   90.00
#
_symmetry.space_group_name_H-M   'P 1'
#
loop_
_entity.id
_entity.type
_entity.pdbx_description
1 polymer ?
#
loop_
_entity_poly.entity_id
_entity_poly.type
_entity_poly.pdbx_seq_one_letter_code
_entity_poly.pdbx_strand_id
1 'polypeptide(L)'
;MSKTREYPTVEWKNIPWKKLERVVFKLQQRIYRASQRSDFKAVRRLQKTLLKSWSAKCLSVRQVIRTVTKEENVSQFNLIYSDHSIPLSLQQCLTLANQLKLSSKGSLIVRKDKQKMVRYSQKYLTIFEMYSRALQALVKLAIEPEWEAQFKQEVQNYCNDQLGLQSPNSAGEFCLVEKRLDENNSFKSKIALSKSQQQKHYRRIVSIIDAHKSVPQEALIRRLNPIIKEWKNYYSPQVSKKICKRLDHLVFLKLMSWAKRRHPKKSRKWVLNKYWHALKNENWVFASKQKDNQLMRLLTHT
;
A
#
# COMPACT_ATOMS: atom_id res chain seq x y z
N MET A 1 -20.11 1.50 -36.34
CA MET A 1 -18.98 0.61 -36.00
C MET A 1 -17.70 1.44 -35.97
N SER A 2 -17.08 1.63 -34.81
CA SER A 2 -15.86 2.45 -34.72
C SER A 2 -14.67 1.68 -35.28
N LYS A 3 -14.13 2.11 -36.43
CA LYS A 3 -12.89 1.61 -37.04
C LYS A 3 -11.81 1.55 -35.97
N THR A 4 -11.33 0.34 -35.65
CA THR A 4 -10.16 0.14 -34.82
C THR A 4 -9.01 0.82 -35.54
N ARG A 5 -8.47 1.89 -34.96
CA ARG A 5 -7.36 2.64 -35.56
C ARG A 5 -6.24 1.66 -35.88
N GLU A 6 -5.89 1.62 -37.17
CA GLU A 6 -4.70 0.97 -37.70
C GLU A 6 -3.50 1.40 -36.84
N TYR A 7 -2.63 0.43 -36.55
CA TYR A 7 -1.51 0.58 -35.63
C TYR A 7 -0.71 1.84 -35.98
N PRO A 8 -0.67 2.86 -35.12
CA PRO A 8 0.12 4.02 -35.44
C PRO A 8 1.58 3.55 -35.38
N THR A 9 2.30 3.69 -36.50
CA THR A 9 3.74 3.42 -36.65
C THR A 9 4.52 4.43 -35.81
N VAL A 10 4.39 4.33 -34.49
CA VAL A 10 5.01 5.22 -33.52
C VAL A 10 6.14 4.45 -32.87
N GLU A 11 7.34 5.01 -32.93
CA GLU A 11 8.48 4.52 -32.17
C GLU A 11 8.09 4.39 -30.69
N TRP A 12 8.53 3.31 -30.04
CA TRP A 12 8.18 3.00 -28.64
C TRP A 12 8.41 4.18 -27.67
N LYS A 13 9.42 5.03 -27.95
CA LYS A 13 9.73 6.25 -27.20
C LYS A 13 8.64 7.32 -27.30
N ASN A 14 8.01 7.45 -28.46
CA ASN A 14 7.04 8.50 -28.78
C ASN A 14 5.59 8.11 -28.47
N ILE A 15 5.37 6.94 -27.86
CA ILE A 15 4.04 6.46 -27.49
C ILE A 15 3.44 7.40 -26.41
N PRO A 16 2.23 7.96 -26.63
CA PRO A 16 1.57 8.78 -25.63
C PRO A 16 0.96 7.91 -24.51
N TRP A 17 1.80 7.47 -23.58
CA TRP A 17 1.45 6.54 -22.50
C TRP A 17 0.21 6.96 -21.71
N LYS A 18 0.10 8.24 -21.34
CA LYS A 18 -1.06 8.79 -20.61
C LYS A 18 -2.38 8.60 -21.37
N LYS A 19 -2.35 8.65 -22.71
CA LYS A 19 -3.56 8.43 -23.53
C LYS A 19 -3.95 6.95 -23.51
N LEU A 20 -2.99 6.03 -23.63
CA LEU A 20 -3.25 4.59 -23.56
C LEU A 20 -3.79 4.18 -22.18
N GLU A 21 -3.18 4.67 -21.10
CA GLU A 21 -3.61 4.44 -19.72
C GLU A 21 -5.07 4.88 -19.51
N ARG A 22 -5.44 6.06 -20.01
CA ARG A 22 -6.84 6.55 -19.95
C ARG A 22 -7.82 5.64 -20.69
N VAL A 23 -7.45 5.11 -21.86
CA VAL A 23 -8.31 4.21 -22.63
C VAL A 23 -8.53 2.89 -21.90
N VAL A 24 -7.46 2.29 -21.39
CA VAL A 24 -7.52 1.03 -20.62
C VAL A 24 -8.31 1.23 -19.34
N PHE A 25 -8.06 2.32 -18.60
CA PHE A 25 -8.78 2.63 -17.36
C PHE A 25 -10.29 2.82 -17.59
N LYS A 26 -10.69 3.50 -18.67
CA LYS A 26 -12.12 3.63 -19.04
C LYS A 26 -12.76 2.28 -19.32
N LEU A 27 -12.05 1.35 -19.96
CA LEU A 27 -12.54 -0.02 -20.17
C LEU A 27 -12.62 -0.80 -18.85
N GLN A 28 -11.62 -0.69 -17.97
CA GLN A 28 -11.62 -1.31 -16.66
C GLN A 28 -12.78 -0.81 -15.78
N GLN A 29 -13.07 0.49 -15.78
CA GLN A 29 -14.23 1.04 -15.07
C GLN A 29 -15.57 0.51 -15.62
N ARG A 30 -15.67 0.26 -16.93
CA ARG A 30 -16.85 -0.37 -17.52
C ARG A 30 -16.99 -1.83 -17.09
N ILE A 31 -15.89 -2.58 -17.02
CA ILE A 31 -15.87 -3.95 -16.51
C ILE A 31 -16.31 -3.96 -15.04
N TYR A 32 -15.74 -3.08 -14.22
CA TYR A 32 -16.10 -2.93 -12.81
C TYR A 32 -17.60 -2.63 -12.61
N ARG A 33 -18.15 -1.65 -13.34
CA ARG A 33 -19.59 -1.31 -13.28
C ARG A 33 -20.49 -2.45 -13.80
N ALA A 34 -20.03 -3.22 -14.79
CA ALA A 34 -20.77 -4.39 -15.27
C ALA A 34 -20.75 -5.54 -14.25
N SER A 35 -19.62 -5.73 -13.56
CA SER A 35 -19.47 -6.70 -12.46
C SER A 35 -20.40 -6.35 -11.30
N GLN A 36 -20.50 -5.07 -10.92
CA GLN A 36 -21.44 -4.61 -9.88
C GLN A 36 -22.92 -4.90 -10.21
N ARG A 37 -23.27 -4.99 -11.49
CA ARG A 37 -24.63 -5.32 -11.98
C ARG A 37 -24.84 -6.82 -12.21
N SER A 38 -23.82 -7.65 -11.94
CA SER A 38 -23.80 -9.08 -12.21
C SER A 38 -24.06 -9.46 -13.69
N ASP A 39 -23.75 -8.57 -14.65
CA ASP A 39 -23.86 -8.87 -16.09
C ASP A 39 -22.57 -9.55 -16.59
N PHE A 40 -22.48 -10.86 -16.37
CA PHE A 40 -21.34 -11.68 -16.79
C PHE A 40 -21.11 -11.65 -18.30
N LYS A 41 -22.17 -11.52 -19.11
CA LYS A 41 -22.06 -11.47 -20.58
C LYS A 41 -21.39 -10.17 -21.02
N ALA A 42 -21.74 -9.03 -20.41
CA ALA A 42 -21.05 -7.76 -20.66
C ALA A 42 -19.60 -7.78 -20.16
N VAL A 43 -19.34 -8.33 -18.96
CA VAL A 43 -17.98 -8.47 -18.41
C VAL A 43 -17.09 -9.25 -19.37
N ARG A 44 -17.51 -10.45 -19.81
CA ARG A 44 -16.73 -11.28 -20.74
C ARG A 44 -16.51 -10.60 -22.08
N ARG A 45 -17.50 -9.88 -22.61
CA ARG A 45 -17.36 -9.10 -23.86
C ARG A 45 -16.30 -8.01 -23.70
N LEU A 46 -16.37 -7.23 -22.62
CA LEU A 46 -15.43 -6.14 -22.35
C LEU A 46 -14.01 -6.64 -22.05
N GLN A 47 -13.87 -7.75 -21.32
CA GLN A 47 -12.58 -8.42 -21.11
C GLN A 47 -11.96 -8.86 -22.44
N LYS A 48 -12.74 -9.50 -23.33
CA LYS A 48 -12.28 -9.86 -24.68
C LYS A 48 -11.86 -8.62 -25.49
N THR A 49 -12.57 -7.50 -25.36
CA THR A 49 -12.17 -6.23 -25.98
C THR A 49 -10.85 -5.71 -25.43
N LEU A 50 -10.66 -5.74 -24.10
CA LEU A 50 -9.43 -5.28 -23.44
C LEU A 50 -8.24 -6.14 -23.87
N LEU A 51 -8.38 -7.46 -23.89
CA LEU A 51 -7.32 -8.39 -24.29
C LEU A 51 -6.89 -8.23 -25.76
N LYS A 52 -7.81 -7.83 -26.65
CA LYS A 52 -7.51 -7.54 -28.06
C LYS A 52 -6.93 -6.13 -28.28
N SER A 53 -7.08 -5.23 -27.31
CA SER A 53 -6.69 -3.83 -27.43
C SER A 53 -5.16 -3.66 -27.51
N TRP A 54 -4.69 -2.96 -28.54
CA TRP A 54 -3.27 -2.62 -28.68
C TRP A 54 -2.74 -1.82 -27.47
N SER A 55 -3.53 -0.87 -26.94
CA SER A 55 -3.18 -0.10 -25.75
C SER A 55 -2.89 -0.98 -24.53
N ALA A 56 -3.68 -2.04 -24.32
CA ALA A 56 -3.49 -2.95 -23.18
C ALA A 56 -2.23 -3.81 -23.36
N LYS A 57 -1.98 -4.28 -24.58
CA LYS A 57 -0.77 -5.05 -24.93
C LYS A 57 0.51 -4.23 -24.73
N CYS A 58 0.53 -2.97 -25.15
CA CYS A 58 1.69 -2.10 -24.92
C CYS A 58 1.94 -1.83 -23.43
N LEU A 59 0.87 -1.64 -22.64
CA LEU A 59 1.00 -1.44 -21.19
C LEU A 59 1.50 -2.69 -20.47
N SER A 60 1.06 -3.89 -20.87
CA SER A 60 1.53 -5.12 -20.24
C SER A 60 3.04 -5.34 -20.47
N VAL A 61 3.52 -5.09 -21.69
CA VAL A 61 4.96 -5.17 -22.01
C VAL A 61 5.76 -4.11 -21.26
N ARG A 62 5.27 -2.86 -21.20
CA ARG A 62 5.92 -1.79 -20.42
C ARG A 62 6.00 -2.12 -18.93
N GLN A 63 4.97 -2.75 -18.36
CA GLN A 63 4.96 -3.14 -16.97
C GLN A 63 6.03 -4.19 -16.67
N VAL A 64 6.19 -5.20 -17.53
CA VAL A 64 7.23 -6.24 -17.38
C VAL A 64 8.64 -5.65 -17.48
N ILE A 65 8.85 -4.71 -18.40
CA ILE A 65 10.15 -4.00 -18.51
C ILE A 65 10.43 -3.21 -17.22
N ARG A 66 9.44 -2.51 -16.66
CA ARG A 66 9.59 -1.75 -15.40
C ARG A 66 9.87 -2.64 -14.20
N THR A 67 9.30 -3.85 -14.13
CA THR A 67 9.58 -4.76 -13.02
C THR A 67 11.00 -5.30 -13.09
N VAL A 68 11.45 -5.70 -14.29
CA VAL A 68 12.83 -6.19 -14.50
C VAL A 68 13.87 -5.12 -14.17
N THR A 69 13.68 -3.89 -14.68
CA THR A 69 14.60 -2.76 -14.45
C THR A 69 14.62 -2.23 -13.01
N LYS A 70 13.54 -2.41 -12.22
CA LYS A 70 13.50 -1.98 -10.82
C LYS A 70 14.20 -2.95 -9.87
N GLU A 71 14.25 -4.23 -10.22
CA GLU A 71 14.97 -5.25 -9.44
C GLU A 71 16.49 -4.97 -9.40
N GLU A 72 17.02 -4.20 -10.35
CA GLU A 72 18.43 -3.79 -10.40
C GLU A 72 18.84 -2.80 -9.28
N ASN A 73 17.90 -2.23 -8.52
CA ASN A 73 18.16 -1.28 -7.43
C ASN A 73 17.53 -1.70 -6.09
N VAL A 74 17.66 -2.97 -5.70
CA VAL A 74 17.43 -3.39 -4.31
C VAL A 74 18.75 -3.89 -3.73
N SER A 75 19.46 -2.97 -3.09
CA SER A 75 20.50 -3.31 -2.13
C SER A 75 19.91 -4.25 -1.08
N GLN A 76 20.54 -5.43 -0.93
CA GLN A 76 20.26 -6.46 0.09
C GLN A 76 18.99 -7.32 -0.14
N PHE A 77 19.11 -8.34 -0.99
CA PHE A 77 19.14 -9.76 -0.60
C PHE A 77 19.45 -10.59 -1.84
N ASN A 78 20.69 -11.08 -1.92
CA ASN A 78 21.17 -11.88 -3.04
C ASN A 78 20.55 -13.29 -3.01
N LEU A 79 19.62 -13.54 -3.94
CA LEU A 79 19.56 -14.77 -4.71
C LEU A 79 19.67 -14.35 -6.18
N ILE A 80 20.89 -13.95 -6.53
CA ILE A 80 21.26 -13.50 -7.88
C ILE A 80 21.23 -14.74 -8.78
N TYR A 81 20.12 -14.91 -9.50
CA TYR A 81 20.19 -15.57 -10.80
C TYR A 81 21.09 -14.69 -11.67
N SER A 82 22.26 -15.22 -12.00
CA SER A 82 23.11 -14.67 -13.05
C SER A 82 22.33 -14.61 -14.36
N ASP A 83 21.99 -13.41 -14.80
CA ASP A 83 22.28 -12.93 -16.14
C ASP A 83 21.80 -11.49 -16.26
N HIS A 84 22.74 -10.58 -16.52
CA HIS A 84 22.46 -9.18 -16.83
C HIS A 84 21.52 -9.13 -18.05
N SER A 85 20.24 -8.85 -17.80
CA SER A 85 19.22 -8.79 -18.83
C SER A 85 19.40 -7.54 -19.68
N ILE A 86 19.91 -7.71 -20.90
CA ILE A 86 19.95 -6.65 -21.90
C ILE A 86 18.53 -6.08 -22.08
N PRO A 87 18.33 -4.75 -21.99
CA PRO A 87 17.03 -4.15 -22.26
C PRO A 87 16.62 -4.47 -23.70
N LEU A 88 15.42 -5.03 -23.89
CA LEU A 88 14.89 -5.30 -25.23
C LEU A 88 14.99 -4.04 -26.09
N SER A 89 15.40 -4.21 -27.35
CA SER A 89 15.35 -3.11 -28.31
C SER A 89 13.92 -2.57 -28.42
N LEU A 90 13.80 -1.28 -28.67
CA LEU A 90 12.51 -0.58 -28.84
C LEU A 90 11.63 -1.25 -29.92
N GLN A 91 12.26 -1.79 -30.96
CA GLN A 91 11.58 -2.54 -32.03
C GLN A 91 11.10 -3.91 -31.53
N GLN A 92 11.87 -4.60 -30.69
CA GLN A 92 11.49 -5.88 -30.10
C GLN A 92 10.30 -5.75 -29.14
N CYS A 93 10.16 -4.62 -28.46
CA CYS A 93 9.02 -4.36 -27.59
C CYS A 93 7.71 -4.21 -28.38
N LEU A 94 7.78 -3.55 -29.55
CA LEU A 94 6.65 -3.39 -30.47
C LEU A 94 6.26 -4.72 -31.13
N THR A 95 7.25 -5.50 -31.58
CA THR A 95 6.97 -6.83 -32.17
C THR A 95 6.34 -7.75 -31.13
N LEU A 96 6.84 -7.74 -29.89
CA LEU A 96 6.29 -8.53 -28.79
C LEU A 96 4.85 -8.11 -28.47
N ALA A 97 4.57 -6.80 -28.37
CA ALA A 97 3.21 -6.30 -28.14
C ALA A 97 2.23 -6.72 -29.25
N ASN A 98 2.67 -6.76 -30.50
CA ASN A 98 1.83 -7.21 -31.62
C ASN A 98 1.60 -8.73 -31.61
N GLN A 99 2.60 -9.50 -31.16
CA GLN A 99 2.55 -10.96 -31.09
C GLN A 99 1.70 -11.49 -29.93
N LEU A 100 1.45 -10.69 -28.88
CA LEU A 100 0.62 -11.11 -27.73
C LEU A 100 -0.76 -11.57 -28.17
N LYS A 101 -0.99 -12.88 -28.12
CA LYS A 101 -2.26 -13.55 -28.42
C LYS A 101 -2.54 -14.59 -27.33
N LEU A 102 -3.77 -14.60 -26.83
CA LEU A 102 -4.27 -15.68 -25.99
C LEU A 102 -4.65 -16.85 -26.89
N SER A 103 -3.84 -17.91 -26.87
CA SER A 103 -4.22 -19.21 -27.42
C SER A 103 -5.08 -19.97 -26.41
N SER A 104 -6.03 -20.78 -26.88
CA SER A 104 -6.88 -21.62 -26.04
C SER A 104 -6.11 -22.74 -25.32
N LYS A 105 -4.87 -23.03 -25.73
CA LYS A 105 -3.98 -23.96 -25.05
C LYS A 105 -3.10 -23.18 -24.06
N GLY A 106 -3.44 -23.25 -22.77
CA GLY A 106 -2.58 -22.74 -21.71
C GLY A 106 -1.29 -23.55 -21.67
N SER A 107 -0.14 -22.90 -21.85
CA SER A 107 1.13 -23.54 -21.56
C SER A 107 1.22 -23.69 -20.05
N LEU A 108 1.22 -24.93 -19.57
CA LEU A 108 1.49 -25.28 -18.18
C LEU A 108 2.88 -24.73 -17.81
N ILE A 109 2.94 -23.70 -16.97
CA ILE A 109 4.18 -23.35 -16.27
C ILE A 109 4.33 -24.37 -15.13
N VAL A 110 4.61 -25.61 -15.50
CA VAL A 110 5.07 -26.62 -14.56
C VAL A 110 6.58 -26.52 -14.58
N ARG A 111 7.17 -25.94 -13.54
CA ARG A 111 8.54 -26.30 -13.15
C ARG A 111 8.49 -27.76 -12.71
N LYS A 112 8.57 -28.69 -13.67
CA LYS A 112 8.96 -30.07 -13.40
C LYS A 112 10.48 -30.06 -13.42
N ASP A 113 11.05 -30.40 -12.28
CA ASP A 113 12.48 -30.49 -12.07
C ASP A 113 13.19 -31.22 -13.23
N LYS A 114 14.40 -30.71 -13.52
CA LYS A 114 15.40 -31.15 -14.50
C LYS A 114 15.13 -30.76 -15.96
N GLN A 115 15.64 -29.60 -16.36
CA GLN A 115 15.98 -29.35 -17.76
C GLN A 115 17.40 -29.85 -18.06
N LYS A 116 17.52 -30.83 -18.96
CA LYS A 116 18.76 -31.04 -19.72
C LYS A 116 18.95 -29.80 -20.61
N MET A 117 20.08 -29.13 -20.41
CA MET A 117 20.46 -27.95 -21.20
C MET A 117 20.89 -28.37 -22.60
N VAL A 118 20.29 -27.76 -23.62
CA VAL A 118 20.88 -27.70 -24.96
C VAL A 118 20.86 -26.24 -25.40
N ARG A 119 22.05 -25.67 -25.63
CA ARG A 119 22.25 -24.29 -26.08
C ARG A 119 21.87 -24.15 -27.55
N TYR A 120 20.97 -23.21 -27.85
CA TYR A 120 21.02 -22.45 -29.10
C TYR A 120 20.54 -21.01 -28.82
N SER A 121 21.47 -20.07 -28.69
CA SER A 121 21.21 -18.62 -28.56
C SER A 121 20.34 -18.19 -27.34
N GLN A 122 20.99 -17.62 -26.31
CA GLN A 122 20.36 -17.01 -25.12
C GLN A 122 19.24 -15.99 -25.45
N LYS A 123 19.18 -15.49 -26.70
CA LYS A 123 18.16 -14.54 -27.16
C LYS A 123 16.75 -15.13 -27.22
N TYR A 124 16.59 -16.43 -27.43
CA TYR A 124 15.24 -17.02 -27.58
C TYR A 124 14.54 -17.33 -26.25
N LEU A 125 15.30 -17.79 -25.23
CA LEU A 125 14.78 -18.11 -23.90
C LEU A 125 14.26 -16.85 -23.19
N THR A 126 15.01 -15.75 -23.27
CA THR A 126 14.64 -14.45 -22.66
C THR A 126 13.36 -13.86 -23.28
N ILE A 127 13.23 -13.93 -24.60
CA ILE A 127 12.02 -13.44 -25.31
C ILE A 127 10.78 -14.27 -24.91
N PHE A 128 10.91 -15.59 -24.74
CA PHE A 128 9.79 -16.47 -24.33
C PHE A 128 9.31 -16.19 -22.90
N GLU A 129 10.24 -15.96 -21.96
CA GLU A 129 9.90 -15.58 -20.59
C GLU A 129 9.20 -14.22 -20.52
N MET A 130 9.71 -13.23 -21.26
CA MET A 130 9.09 -11.91 -21.34
C MET A 130 7.72 -11.95 -22.00
N TYR A 131 7.54 -12.75 -23.05
CA TYR A 131 6.23 -12.99 -23.65
C TYR A 131 5.25 -13.57 -22.63
N SER A 132 5.67 -14.58 -21.86
CA SER A 132 4.85 -15.24 -20.84
C SER A 132 4.45 -14.29 -19.71
N ARG A 133 5.41 -13.51 -19.18
CA ARG A 133 5.13 -12.47 -18.16
C ARG A 133 4.23 -11.36 -18.71
N ALA A 134 4.41 -10.95 -19.96
CA ALA A 134 3.58 -9.92 -20.59
C ALA A 134 2.15 -10.41 -20.86
N LEU A 135 1.98 -11.70 -21.18
CA LEU A 135 0.68 -12.34 -21.29
C LEU A 135 -0.01 -12.42 -19.91
N GLN A 136 0.70 -12.81 -18.87
CA GLN A 136 0.18 -12.79 -17.49
C GLN A 136 -0.24 -11.39 -17.06
N ALA A 137 0.60 -10.36 -17.31
CA ALA A 137 0.27 -8.98 -17.00
C ALA A 137 -0.96 -8.48 -17.78
N LEU A 138 -1.12 -8.89 -19.05
CA LEU A 138 -2.29 -8.56 -19.86
C LEU A 138 -3.57 -9.19 -19.30
N VAL A 139 -3.51 -10.47 -18.92
CA VAL A 139 -4.63 -11.19 -18.29
C VAL A 139 -4.97 -10.56 -16.93
N LYS A 140 -3.96 -10.22 -16.13
CA LYS A 140 -4.11 -9.53 -14.85
C LYS A 140 -4.90 -8.23 -15.00
N LEU A 141 -4.54 -7.37 -15.95
CA LEU A 141 -5.26 -6.11 -16.24
C LEU A 141 -6.75 -6.32 -16.59
N ALA A 142 -7.11 -7.46 -17.18
CA ALA A 142 -8.49 -7.78 -17.57
C ALA A 142 -9.33 -8.32 -16.40
N ILE A 143 -8.69 -9.05 -15.48
CA ILE A 143 -9.34 -9.78 -14.39
C ILE A 143 -9.47 -8.93 -13.12
N GLU A 144 -8.46 -8.10 -12.81
CA GLU A 144 -8.47 -7.17 -11.65
C GLU A 144 -9.80 -6.42 -11.44
N PRO A 145 -10.39 -5.72 -12.43
CA PRO A 145 -11.61 -4.93 -12.19
C PRO A 145 -12.85 -5.77 -11.87
N GLU A 146 -12.89 -7.04 -12.29
CA GLU A 146 -13.99 -7.95 -11.94
C GLU A 146 -13.92 -8.32 -10.46
N TRP A 147 -12.72 -8.71 -10.00
CA TRP A 147 -12.46 -9.11 -8.63
C TRP A 147 -12.45 -7.94 -7.65
N GLU A 148 -12.00 -6.75 -8.06
CA GLU A 148 -12.13 -5.54 -7.25
C GLU A 148 -13.60 -5.23 -6.89
N ALA A 149 -14.54 -5.56 -7.78
CA ALA A 149 -15.96 -5.36 -7.51
C ALA A 149 -16.49 -6.41 -6.52
N GLN A 150 -16.13 -7.69 -6.71
CA GLN A 150 -16.58 -8.79 -5.86
C GLN A 150 -15.97 -8.72 -4.46
N PHE A 151 -14.64 -8.61 -4.36
CA PHE A 151 -13.95 -8.54 -3.06
C PHE A 151 -14.32 -7.32 -2.26
N LYS A 152 -14.60 -6.17 -2.90
CA LYS A 152 -15.04 -4.99 -2.16
C LYS A 152 -16.37 -5.25 -1.44
N GLN A 153 -17.28 -5.99 -2.05
CA GLN A 153 -18.54 -6.37 -1.44
C GLN A 153 -18.33 -7.40 -0.33
N GLU A 154 -17.52 -8.44 -0.57
CA GLU A 154 -17.24 -9.49 0.42
C GLU A 154 -16.50 -8.98 1.65
N VAL A 155 -15.45 -8.17 1.46
CA VAL A 155 -14.71 -7.54 2.56
C VAL A 155 -15.64 -6.63 3.35
N GLN A 156 -16.52 -5.88 2.69
CA GLN A 156 -17.49 -5.04 3.37
C GLN A 156 -18.47 -5.87 4.20
N ASN A 157 -18.98 -6.99 3.66
CA ASN A 157 -19.87 -7.91 4.37
C ASN A 157 -19.17 -8.55 5.58
N TYR A 158 -17.96 -9.10 5.38
CA TYR A 158 -17.16 -9.70 6.45
C TYR A 158 -16.82 -8.70 7.57
N CYS A 159 -16.47 -7.47 7.22
CA CYS A 159 -16.23 -6.42 8.20
C CYS A 159 -17.50 -6.04 8.97
N ASN A 160 -18.66 -6.01 8.31
CA ASN A 160 -19.93 -5.74 8.97
C ASN A 160 -20.33 -6.87 9.93
N ASP A 161 -20.11 -8.13 9.52
CA ASP A 161 -20.42 -9.33 10.31
C ASP A 161 -19.53 -9.46 11.55
N GLN A 162 -18.22 -9.23 11.44
CA GLN A 162 -17.29 -9.27 12.58
C GLN A 162 -17.52 -8.14 13.59
N LEU A 163 -18.06 -7.00 13.15
CA LEU A 163 -18.27 -5.82 14.00
C LEU A 163 -19.70 -5.74 14.57
N GLY A 164 -20.63 -6.60 14.14
CA GLY A 164 -22.01 -6.65 14.63
C GLY A 164 -22.82 -5.36 14.36
N LEU A 165 -22.55 -4.67 13.24
CA LEU A 165 -23.16 -3.38 12.93
C LEU A 165 -24.19 -3.49 11.80
N GLN A 166 -25.47 -3.33 12.13
CA GLN A 166 -26.57 -3.14 11.17
C GLN A 166 -26.70 -1.65 10.81
N SER A 167 -25.80 -1.10 9.98
CA SER A 167 -26.06 0.22 9.38
C SER A 167 -25.37 0.40 8.02
N PRO A 168 -26.10 0.82 6.96
CA PRO A 168 -25.55 0.97 5.60
C PRO A 168 -24.49 2.08 5.45
N ASN A 169 -24.30 2.93 6.45
CA ASN A 169 -23.52 4.18 6.33
C ASN A 169 -22.13 4.13 7.00
N SER A 170 -21.61 2.97 7.39
CA SER A 170 -20.26 2.82 7.95
C SER A 170 -19.17 2.52 6.91
N ALA A 171 -19.48 2.63 5.62
CA ALA A 171 -18.58 2.33 4.51
C ALA A 171 -17.45 3.38 4.39
N GLY A 172 -16.43 3.27 5.24
CA GLY A 172 -15.25 4.14 5.19
C GLY A 172 -14.27 4.01 6.36
N GLU A 173 -14.12 2.84 6.98
CA GLU A 173 -13.18 2.66 8.10
C GLU A 173 -11.69 2.58 7.68
N PHE A 174 -11.39 2.59 6.38
CA PHE A 174 -10.06 2.87 5.85
C PHE A 174 -9.98 4.34 5.47
N CYS A 175 -9.07 5.07 6.12
CA CYS A 175 -8.61 6.42 5.80
C CYS A 175 -9.59 7.26 4.97
N LEU A 176 -10.44 8.06 5.63
CA LEU A 176 -11.35 8.98 4.95
C LEU A 176 -10.53 9.90 4.04
N VAL A 177 -10.64 9.72 2.73
CA VAL A 177 -10.16 10.70 1.76
C VAL A 177 -11.21 11.79 1.69
N GLU A 178 -11.08 12.81 2.55
CA GLU A 178 -11.86 14.02 2.37
C GLU A 178 -11.36 14.71 1.09
N LYS A 179 -12.20 14.67 0.05
CA LYS A 179 -12.00 15.49 -1.15
C LYS A 179 -12.58 16.86 -0.85
N ARG A 180 -11.72 17.88 -0.75
CA ARG A 180 -12.15 19.29 -0.74
C ARG A 180 -11.76 19.93 -2.07
N LEU A 181 -12.63 20.79 -2.57
CA LEU A 181 -12.29 21.71 -3.66
C LEU A 181 -11.50 22.86 -3.05
N ASP A 182 -10.34 23.17 -3.65
CA ASP A 182 -9.64 24.42 -3.36
C ASP A 182 -10.36 25.62 -3.98
N GLU A 183 -9.97 26.83 -3.57
CA GLU A 183 -10.41 28.10 -4.14
C GLU A 183 -10.19 28.18 -5.67
N ASN A 184 -9.24 27.38 -6.21
CA ASN A 184 -8.94 27.28 -7.64
C ASN A 184 -9.66 26.10 -8.34
N ASN A 185 -10.69 25.51 -7.72
CA ASN A 185 -11.41 24.33 -8.24
C ASN A 185 -10.53 23.07 -8.46
N SER A 186 -9.36 22.99 -7.81
CA SER A 186 -8.52 21.78 -7.80
C SER A 186 -8.90 20.82 -6.67
N PHE A 187 -8.99 19.51 -6.95
CA PHE A 187 -9.31 18.50 -5.94
C PHE A 187 -8.10 18.24 -5.02
N LYS A 188 -8.17 18.69 -3.77
CA LYS A 188 -7.25 18.22 -2.72
C LYS A 188 -7.86 17.06 -1.96
N SER A 189 -7.18 15.93 -2.05
CA SER A 189 -7.47 14.72 -1.27
C SER A 189 -6.68 14.81 0.03
N LYS A 190 -7.32 15.14 1.15
CA LYS A 190 -6.69 15.00 2.47
C LYS A 190 -7.05 13.63 3.02
N ILE A 191 -6.03 12.79 3.20
CA ILE A 191 -6.18 11.50 3.86
C ILE A 191 -6.32 11.80 5.35
N ALA A 192 -7.54 11.78 5.88
CA ALA A 192 -7.80 12.01 7.29
C ALA A 192 -8.01 10.67 8.00
N LEU A 193 -7.30 10.47 9.10
CA LEU A 193 -7.46 9.26 9.89
C LEU A 193 -8.82 9.26 10.60
N SER A 194 -9.57 8.15 10.48
CA SER A 194 -10.88 8.00 11.14
C SER A 194 -10.78 8.18 12.67
N LYS A 195 -11.84 8.73 13.29
CA LYS A 195 -11.96 8.84 14.75
C LYS A 195 -11.87 7.47 15.43
N SER A 196 -12.39 6.41 14.81
CA SER A 196 -12.35 5.04 15.35
C SER A 196 -10.92 4.51 15.45
N GLN A 197 -10.10 4.72 14.42
CA GLN A 197 -8.69 4.32 14.41
C GLN A 197 -7.86 5.06 15.46
N GLN A 198 -8.07 6.37 15.59
CA GLN A 198 -7.45 7.17 16.66
C GLN A 198 -7.80 6.61 18.05
N GLN A 199 -9.06 6.20 18.23
CA GLN A 199 -9.52 5.63 19.50
C GLN A 199 -8.97 4.22 19.75
N LYS A 200 -8.88 3.35 18.72
CA LYS A 200 -8.27 2.02 18.81
C LYS A 200 -6.81 2.12 19.29
N HIS A 201 -6.02 3.01 18.69
CA HIS A 201 -4.63 3.26 19.09
C HIS A 201 -4.51 3.75 20.54
N TYR A 202 -5.31 4.76 20.90
CA TYR A 202 -5.31 5.27 22.27
C TYR A 202 -5.72 4.21 23.29
N ARG A 203 -6.74 3.39 23.00
CA ARG A 203 -7.17 2.28 23.86
C ARG A 203 -6.07 1.24 24.06
N ARG A 204 -5.29 0.94 23.02
CA ARG A 204 -4.12 0.04 23.11
C ARG A 204 -3.02 0.59 24.02
N ILE A 205 -2.75 1.89 23.96
CA ILE A 205 -1.80 2.53 24.88
C ILE A 205 -2.34 2.48 26.32
N VAL A 206 -3.62 2.81 26.51
CA VAL A 206 -4.28 2.79 27.81
C VAL A 206 -4.22 1.39 28.45
N SER A 207 -4.54 0.33 27.69
CA SER A 207 -4.52 -1.03 28.21
C SER A 207 -3.14 -1.46 28.71
N ILE A 208 -2.08 -1.04 28.02
CA ILE A 208 -0.69 -1.32 28.44
C ILE A 208 -0.34 -0.57 29.72
N ILE A 209 -0.70 0.72 29.81
CA ILE A 209 -0.46 1.51 31.02
C ILE A 209 -1.23 0.93 32.21
N ASP A 210 -2.45 0.46 31.99
CA ASP A 210 -3.29 -0.14 33.03
C ASP A 210 -2.81 -1.53 33.46
N ALA A 211 -2.21 -2.32 32.56
CA ALA A 211 -1.57 -3.58 32.90
C ALA A 211 -0.26 -3.37 33.69
N HIS A 212 0.49 -2.31 33.39
CA HIS A 212 1.82 -2.05 33.97
C HIS A 212 1.78 -0.98 35.08
N LYS A 213 0.82 -1.11 36.00
CA LYS A 213 0.56 -0.14 37.08
C LYS A 213 1.73 0.00 38.09
N SER A 214 2.45 -1.06 38.39
CA SER A 214 3.51 -1.10 39.42
C SER A 214 4.94 -1.10 38.84
N VAL A 215 5.07 -1.26 37.53
CA VAL A 215 6.33 -1.46 36.79
C VAL A 215 7.23 -0.21 36.81
N PRO A 216 8.57 -0.34 36.83
CA PRO A 216 9.47 0.82 36.76
C PRO A 216 9.26 1.64 35.48
N GLN A 217 9.54 2.94 35.56
CA GLN A 217 9.34 3.89 34.47
C GLN A 217 10.00 3.45 33.16
N GLU A 218 11.23 2.95 33.24
CA GLU A 218 12.00 2.47 32.08
C GLU A 218 11.30 1.33 31.34
N ALA A 219 10.81 0.33 32.08
CA ALA A 219 10.14 -0.82 31.47
C ALA A 219 8.81 -0.41 30.82
N LEU A 220 8.09 0.58 31.38
CA LEU A 220 6.90 1.14 30.76
C LEU A 220 7.24 1.84 29.43
N ILE A 221 8.29 2.65 29.40
CA ILE A 221 8.76 3.33 28.18
C ILE A 221 9.16 2.30 27.10
N ARG A 222 9.88 1.25 27.49
CA ARG A 222 10.31 0.17 26.59
C ARG A 222 9.14 -0.56 25.93
N ARG A 223 7.99 -0.65 26.60
CA ARG A 223 6.75 -1.25 26.04
C ARG A 223 5.93 -0.28 25.18
N LEU A 224 5.92 1.01 25.52
CA LEU A 224 5.14 2.02 24.78
C LEU A 224 5.82 2.48 23.49
N ASN A 225 7.15 2.60 23.48
CA ASN A 225 7.90 3.14 22.34
C ASN A 225 7.70 2.37 21.03
N PRO A 226 7.72 1.02 20.98
CA PRO A 226 7.46 0.28 19.74
C PRO A 226 6.09 0.63 19.12
N ILE A 227 5.05 0.76 19.94
CA ILE A 227 3.68 1.03 19.47
C ILE A 227 3.55 2.45 18.93
N ILE A 228 4.16 3.42 19.60
CA ILE A 228 4.17 4.82 19.12
C ILE A 228 5.01 4.93 17.84
N LYS A 229 6.13 4.19 17.75
CA LYS A 229 6.98 4.14 16.56
C LYS A 229 6.26 3.51 15.37
N GLU A 230 5.61 2.37 15.56
CA GLU A 230 4.77 1.72 14.55
C GLU A 230 3.70 2.69 14.01
N TRP A 231 3.01 3.37 14.93
CA TRP A 231 2.00 4.34 14.57
C TRP A 231 2.57 5.50 13.77
N LYS A 232 3.71 6.06 14.20
CA LYS A 232 4.40 7.14 13.50
C LYS A 232 4.84 6.70 12.11
N ASN A 233 5.43 5.52 11.97
CA ASN A 233 5.88 5.01 10.68
C ASN A 233 4.73 4.83 9.69
N TYR A 234 3.57 4.33 10.15
CA TYR A 234 2.43 4.07 9.29
C TYR A 234 1.61 5.33 8.97
N TYR A 235 1.36 6.18 9.98
CA TYR A 235 0.37 7.28 9.92
C TYR A 235 0.97 8.69 9.85
N SER A 236 2.27 8.89 10.11
CA SER A 236 2.89 10.23 10.12
C SER A 236 2.72 11.00 8.79
N PRO A 237 2.85 10.39 7.60
CA PRO A 237 2.65 11.11 6.33
C PRO A 237 1.22 11.60 6.11
N GLN A 238 0.23 10.92 6.70
CA GLN A 238 -1.19 11.16 6.42
C GLN A 238 -1.88 11.98 7.52
N VAL A 239 -1.36 11.99 8.75
CA VAL A 239 -2.07 12.59 9.89
C VAL A 239 -1.71 14.07 10.08
N SER A 240 -2.74 14.89 10.29
CA SER A 240 -2.53 16.30 10.63
C SER A 240 -1.79 16.47 11.96
N LYS A 241 -0.89 17.46 12.05
CA LYS A 241 -0.18 17.81 13.30
C LYS A 241 -1.11 18.03 14.50
N LYS A 242 -2.33 18.53 14.25
CA LYS A 242 -3.37 18.75 15.28
C LYS A 242 -3.81 17.43 15.94
N ILE A 243 -3.96 16.36 15.16
CA ILE A 243 -4.35 15.04 15.67
C ILE A 243 -3.22 14.42 16.48
N CYS A 244 -1.97 14.49 16.01
CA CYS A 244 -0.80 14.00 16.75
C CYS A 244 -0.69 14.68 18.12
N LYS A 245 -0.74 16.02 18.16
CA LYS A 245 -0.72 16.79 19.42
C LYS A 245 -1.85 16.40 20.38
N ARG A 246 -3.05 16.15 19.84
CA ARG A 246 -4.21 15.70 20.64
C ARG A 246 -3.96 14.33 21.27
N LEU A 247 -3.42 13.38 20.49
CA LEU A 247 -3.07 12.05 21.00
C LEU A 247 -1.97 12.11 22.05
N ASP A 248 -0.91 12.88 21.82
CA ASP A 248 0.17 13.09 22.79
C ASP A 248 -0.36 13.66 24.12
N HIS A 249 -1.30 14.62 24.05
CA HIS A 249 -1.94 15.17 25.23
C HIS A 249 -2.75 14.13 26.02
N LEU A 250 -3.52 13.26 25.34
CA LEU A 250 -4.27 12.20 25.99
C LEU A 250 -3.35 11.17 26.66
N VAL A 251 -2.26 10.79 25.98
CA VAL A 251 -1.25 9.89 26.55
C VAL A 251 -0.59 10.53 27.78
N PHE A 252 -0.26 11.82 27.71
CA PHE A 252 0.26 12.58 28.85
C PHE A 252 -0.70 12.54 30.05
N LEU A 253 -1.99 12.79 29.85
CA LEU A 253 -2.99 12.73 30.93
C LEU A 253 -3.05 11.33 31.56
N LYS A 254 -3.01 10.27 30.73
CA LYS A 254 -3.03 8.89 31.24
C LYS A 254 -1.76 8.56 32.03
N LEU A 255 -0.59 8.97 31.56
CA LEU A 255 0.67 8.80 32.28
C LEU A 255 0.72 9.63 33.57
N MET A 256 0.12 10.82 33.59
CA MET A 256 -0.02 11.64 34.80
C MET A 256 -0.85 10.91 35.86
N SER A 257 -1.97 10.31 35.48
CA SER A 257 -2.79 9.49 36.38
C SER A 257 -2.02 8.27 36.90
N TRP A 258 -1.26 7.60 36.03
CA TRP A 258 -0.39 6.50 36.42
C TRP A 258 0.67 6.93 37.45
N ALA A 259 1.33 8.08 37.24
CA ALA A 259 2.38 8.58 38.12
C ALA A 259 1.81 9.10 39.46
N LYS A 260 0.69 9.82 39.44
CA LYS A 260 0.02 10.31 40.66
C LYS A 260 -0.45 9.16 41.56
N ARG A 261 -0.97 8.08 40.97
CA ARG A 261 -1.36 6.87 41.71
C ARG A 261 -0.19 6.25 42.49
N ARG A 262 1.04 6.34 41.97
CA ARG A 262 2.23 5.84 42.69
C ARG A 262 2.65 6.70 43.87
N HIS A 263 2.24 7.96 43.90
CA HIS A 263 2.64 8.93 44.92
C HIS A 263 1.41 9.69 45.44
N PRO A 264 0.48 9.04 46.14
CA PRO A 264 -0.79 9.65 46.56
C PRO A 264 -0.58 10.85 47.50
N LYS A 265 0.49 10.83 48.30
CA LYS A 265 0.84 11.91 49.25
C LYS A 265 1.66 13.06 48.63
N LYS A 266 2.03 12.98 47.34
CA LYS A 266 2.89 13.99 46.70
C LYS A 266 2.07 14.91 45.80
N SER A 267 2.48 16.18 45.74
CA SER A 267 1.84 17.17 44.89
C SER A 267 2.07 16.89 43.40
N ARG A 268 1.18 17.41 42.55
CA ARG A 268 1.31 17.28 41.09
C ARG A 268 2.63 17.86 40.57
N LYS A 269 3.10 18.97 41.17
CA LYS A 269 4.38 19.62 40.83
C LYS A 269 5.57 18.69 41.10
N TRP A 270 5.56 17.97 42.22
CA TRP A 270 6.61 17.01 42.54
C TRP A 270 6.61 15.81 41.56
N VAL A 271 5.43 15.27 41.24
CA VAL A 271 5.29 14.18 40.26
C VAL A 271 5.81 14.61 38.89
N LEU A 272 5.50 15.84 38.49
CA LEU A 272 6.00 16.42 37.24
C LEU A 272 7.53 16.48 37.20
N ASN A 273 8.15 17.10 38.20
CA ASN A 273 9.61 17.22 38.25
C ASN A 273 10.33 15.86 38.33
N LYS A 274 9.67 14.84 38.89
CA LYS A 274 10.24 13.50 39.02
C LYS A 274 10.26 12.71 37.71
N TYR A 275 9.16 12.74 36.96
CA TYR A 275 8.95 11.85 35.80
C TYR A 275 9.10 12.56 34.44
N TRP A 276 8.95 13.89 34.41
CA TRP A 276 9.09 14.71 33.22
C TRP A 276 10.33 15.59 33.33
N HIS A 277 11.17 15.53 32.31
CA HIS A 277 12.44 16.25 32.24
C HIS A 277 12.45 17.21 31.05
N ALA A 278 13.25 18.27 31.14
CA ALA A 278 13.59 19.12 30.02
C ALA A 278 14.83 18.54 29.33
N LEU A 279 14.73 18.24 28.03
CA LEU A 279 15.81 17.64 27.25
C LEU A 279 16.07 18.50 26.02
N LYS A 280 17.26 19.12 25.96
CA LYS A 280 17.71 20.01 24.87
C LYS A 280 16.67 21.10 24.55
N ASN A 281 15.77 20.84 23.60
CA ASN A 281 14.78 21.77 23.05
C ASN A 281 13.33 21.35 23.33
N GLU A 282 13.11 20.23 24.02
CA GLU A 282 11.77 19.73 24.36
C GLU A 282 11.58 19.78 25.88
N ASN A 283 10.58 20.55 26.31
CA ASN A 283 10.12 20.58 27.69
C ASN A 283 9.04 19.51 27.88
N TRP A 284 8.94 18.97 29.10
CA TRP A 284 7.92 17.98 29.48
C TRP A 284 8.05 16.64 28.75
N VAL A 285 9.27 16.10 28.69
CA VAL A 285 9.53 14.76 28.12
C VAL A 285 9.49 13.71 29.22
N PHE A 286 8.63 12.70 29.07
CA PHE A 286 8.60 11.56 29.98
C PHE A 286 9.83 10.67 29.74
N ALA A 287 10.79 10.70 30.66
CA ALA A 287 12.09 10.05 30.47
C ALA A 287 12.68 9.53 31.78
N SER A 288 13.47 8.45 31.69
CA SER A 288 14.21 7.86 32.82
C SER A 288 15.70 7.81 32.50
N LYS A 289 16.53 8.05 33.51
CA LYS A 289 17.99 7.82 33.42
C LYS A 289 18.25 6.30 33.46
N GLN A 290 18.95 5.78 32.47
CA GLN A 290 19.45 4.39 32.47
C GLN A 290 20.83 4.32 33.15
N LYS A 291 21.25 3.12 33.54
CA LYS A 291 22.55 2.86 34.19
C LYS A 291 23.75 3.34 33.37
N ASP A 292 23.65 3.40 32.05
CA ASP A 292 24.73 3.80 31.13
C ASP A 292 24.70 5.28 30.72
N ASN A 293 24.10 6.16 31.53
CA ASN A 293 23.87 7.58 31.21
C ASN A 293 23.01 7.86 29.95
N GLN A 294 22.51 6.82 29.26
CA GLN A 294 21.52 6.98 28.20
C GLN A 294 20.14 7.30 28.77
N LEU A 295 19.49 8.33 28.24
CA LEU A 295 18.15 8.73 28.64
C LEU A 295 17.12 8.00 27.78
N MET A 296 16.39 7.08 28.38
CA MET A 296 15.25 6.42 27.75
C MET A 296 14.05 7.36 27.82
N ARG A 297 13.73 8.00 26.69
CA ARG A 297 12.56 8.88 26.55
C ARG A 297 11.40 8.19 25.85
N LEU A 298 10.18 8.59 26.21
CA LEU A 298 8.98 8.24 25.46
C LEU A 298 8.97 8.97 24.11
N LEU A 299 8.65 8.25 23.04
CA LEU A 299 8.43 8.86 21.73
C LEU A 299 7.10 9.64 21.69
N THR A 300 7.05 10.68 20.88
CA THR A 300 5.82 11.45 20.59
C THR A 300 5.28 11.12 19.20
N HIS A 301 3.99 11.36 19.01
CA HIS A 301 3.31 11.18 17.72
C HIS A 301 3.59 12.34 16.74
N THR A 302 4.14 13.44 17.24
CA THR A 302 4.60 14.61 16.46
C THR A 302 5.95 14.41 15.77
#